data_AF-A0A1J1H4E7-F1
#
_entry.id   AF-A0A1J1H4E7-F1
#
_cell.length_a   1.000
_cell.length_b   1.000
_cell.length_c   1.000
_cell.angle_alpha   90.00
_cell.angle_beta   90.00
_cell.angle_gamma   90.00
#
_symmetry.space_group_name_H-M   'P 1'
#
loop_
_entity.id
_entity.type
_entity.pdbx_description
1 polymer ?
#
loop_
_entity_poly.entity_id
_entity_poly.type
_entity_poly.pdbx_seq_one_letter_code
_entity_poly.pdbx_strand_id
1 'polypeptide(L)'
;MSHIDLSGYKIPKKIFDELNAFERHKLMMSLRLLEKEKNKNNNEQYLNDYDILKKKYNFIHDASNEKNSLLQNYYNSICNKYVICDLTRYREAKIGLRWRTEEEIIKGKGHIICSSKKCNNTDLKTYEFLFEYIEGGEKKETNVNVRACMDCAYKLHYRKIKEYLKKKEKKKLKKKQRRKRKHKKSDSSSERNDSSSIHSSNNSKLKKKKSSYVKRKLEKISVKVKEDENEENMYFHDLIF
;
A
#
# COMPACT_ATOMS: atom_id res chain seq x y z
N MET A 1 68.46 -12.56 -22.25
CA MET A 1 67.94 -13.91 -21.96
C MET A 1 66.56 -14.03 -22.58
N SER A 2 66.28 -15.08 -23.35
CA SER A 2 64.95 -15.33 -23.93
C SER A 2 63.98 -15.80 -22.85
N HIS A 3 62.77 -15.26 -22.86
CA HIS A 3 61.69 -15.60 -21.94
C HIS A 3 60.46 -16.03 -22.75
N ILE A 4 59.64 -16.88 -22.13
CA ILE A 4 58.32 -17.25 -22.63
C ILE A 4 57.31 -16.58 -21.70
N ASP A 5 56.44 -15.77 -22.28
CA ASP A 5 55.32 -15.18 -21.56
C ASP A 5 54.15 -16.15 -21.60
N LEU A 6 53.86 -16.75 -20.45
CA LEU A 6 52.67 -17.57 -20.26
C LEU A 6 51.76 -16.81 -19.32
N SER A 7 50.62 -16.34 -19.83
CA SER A 7 49.53 -15.92 -18.92
C SER A 7 49.90 -14.69 -18.05
N GLY A 8 50.85 -13.86 -18.53
CA GLY A 8 51.41 -12.71 -17.79
C GLY A 8 52.61 -13.05 -16.89
N TYR A 9 53.03 -14.30 -16.81
CA TYR A 9 54.22 -14.75 -16.10
C TYR A 9 55.39 -14.95 -17.08
N LYS A 10 56.51 -14.27 -16.80
CA LYS A 10 57.73 -14.38 -17.63
C LYS A 10 58.60 -15.53 -17.11
N ILE A 11 58.70 -16.61 -17.88
CA ILE A 11 59.50 -17.78 -17.53
C ILE A 11 60.74 -17.83 -18.44
N PRO A 12 61.97 -17.99 -17.93
CA PRO A 12 63.16 -18.14 -18.77
C PRO A 12 63.02 -19.33 -19.71
N LYS A 13 63.25 -19.11 -21.02
CA LYS A 13 63.03 -20.12 -22.06
C LYS A 13 63.86 -21.39 -21.84
N LYS A 14 65.10 -21.24 -21.35
CA LYS A 14 65.99 -22.37 -21.00
C LYS A 14 65.35 -23.31 -19.98
N ILE A 15 64.79 -22.76 -18.91
CA ILE A 15 64.14 -23.53 -17.85
C ILE A 15 62.88 -24.22 -18.38
N PHE A 16 62.12 -23.54 -19.25
CA PHE A 16 60.91 -24.15 -19.83
C PHE A 16 61.24 -25.30 -20.80
N ASP A 17 62.29 -25.17 -21.60
CA ASP A 17 62.71 -26.19 -22.57
C ASP A 17 63.39 -27.40 -21.91
N GLU A 18 63.99 -27.22 -20.73
CA GLU A 18 64.56 -28.31 -19.90
C GLU A 18 63.51 -29.21 -19.23
N LEU A 19 62.26 -28.75 -19.09
CA LEU A 19 61.18 -29.51 -18.48
C LEU A 19 60.67 -30.63 -19.39
N ASN A 20 60.39 -31.79 -18.79
CA ASN A 20 59.79 -32.90 -19.53
C ASN A 20 58.37 -32.51 -20.03
N ALA A 21 57.87 -33.17 -21.07
CA ALA A 21 56.54 -32.90 -21.65
C ALA A 21 55.42 -32.91 -20.59
N PHE A 22 55.48 -33.82 -19.63
CA PHE A 22 54.53 -33.90 -18.53
C PHE A 22 54.61 -32.69 -17.58
N GLU A 23 55.81 -32.22 -17.27
CA GLU A 23 56.03 -31.10 -16.36
C GLU A 23 55.63 -29.77 -16.99
N ARG A 24 55.91 -29.60 -18.29
CA ARG A 24 55.42 -28.46 -19.07
C ARG A 24 53.89 -28.40 -19.07
N HIS A 25 53.23 -29.54 -19.28
CA HIS A 25 51.77 -29.62 -19.22
C HIS A 25 51.24 -29.26 -17.83
N LYS A 26 51.83 -29.80 -16.77
CA LYS A 26 51.46 -29.51 -15.38
C LYS A 26 51.59 -28.01 -15.07
N LEU A 27 52.71 -27.39 -15.48
CA LEU A 27 52.94 -25.96 -15.32
C LEU A 27 51.88 -25.14 -16.05
N MET A 28 51.62 -25.43 -17.34
CA MET A 28 50.59 -24.73 -18.12
C MET A 28 49.20 -24.88 -17.51
N MET A 29 48.83 -26.07 -17.03
CA MET A 29 47.54 -26.28 -16.37
C MET A 29 47.43 -25.50 -15.05
N SER A 30 48.50 -25.46 -14.26
CA SER A 30 48.53 -24.70 -13.01
C SER A 30 48.40 -23.19 -13.23
N LEU A 31 49.08 -22.64 -14.25
CA LEU A 31 48.97 -21.22 -14.62
C LEU A 31 47.54 -20.89 -15.08
N ARG A 32 46.92 -21.77 -15.86
CA ARG A 32 45.52 -21.60 -16.30
C ARG A 32 44.51 -21.62 -15.15
N LEU A 33 44.77 -22.40 -14.09
CA LEU A 33 43.94 -22.41 -12.88
C LEU A 33 44.09 -21.07 -12.14
N LEU A 34 45.31 -20.57 -11.99
CA LEU A 34 45.59 -19.27 -11.36
C LEU A 34 44.97 -18.10 -12.13
N GLU A 35 44.95 -18.14 -13.47
CA GLU A 35 44.22 -17.15 -14.27
C GLU A 35 42.71 -17.18 -14.02
N LYS A 36 42.12 -18.38 -13.92
CA LYS A 36 40.70 -18.50 -13.58
C LYS A 36 40.39 -17.97 -12.19
N GLU A 37 41.29 -18.16 -11.22
CA GLU A 37 41.16 -17.60 -9.88
C GLU A 37 41.32 -16.08 -9.87
N LYS A 38 42.30 -15.53 -10.60
CA LYS A 38 42.44 -14.08 -10.79
C LYS A 38 41.21 -13.46 -11.44
N ASN A 39 40.63 -14.09 -12.46
CA ASN A 39 39.41 -13.59 -13.09
C ASN A 39 38.19 -13.67 -12.15
N LYS A 40 38.13 -14.66 -11.25
CA LYS A 40 37.10 -14.71 -10.20
C LYS A 40 37.30 -13.60 -9.16
N ASN A 41 38.54 -13.26 -8.84
CA ASN A 41 38.87 -12.23 -7.84
C ASN A 41 38.79 -10.80 -8.42
N ASN A 42 39.06 -10.63 -9.72
CA ASN A 42 38.96 -9.38 -10.48
C ASN A 42 37.54 -9.10 -10.98
N ASN A 43 36.56 -9.94 -10.67
CA ASN A 43 35.19 -9.47 -10.55
C ASN A 43 35.13 -8.53 -9.32
N GLU A 44 35.79 -7.37 -9.43
CA GLU A 44 35.38 -6.16 -8.72
C GLU A 44 33.87 -6.14 -8.85
N GLN A 45 33.17 -6.13 -7.72
CA GLN A 45 31.71 -6.22 -7.68
C GLN A 45 31.13 -5.11 -8.56
N TYR A 46 30.88 -5.41 -9.83
CA TYR A 46 30.22 -4.50 -10.74
C TYR A 46 28.90 -4.16 -10.06
N LEU A 47 28.76 -2.90 -9.67
CA LEU A 47 27.53 -2.41 -9.09
C LEU A 47 26.48 -2.52 -10.19
N ASN A 48 25.58 -3.47 -10.05
CA ASN A 48 24.48 -3.61 -10.98
C ASN A 48 23.56 -2.40 -10.81
N ASP A 49 22.79 -2.05 -11.85
CA ASP A 49 21.78 -0.98 -11.77
C ASP A 49 20.84 -1.21 -10.58
N TYR A 50 20.54 -2.48 -10.29
CA TYR A 50 19.80 -2.89 -9.11
C TYR A 50 20.45 -2.45 -7.78
N ASP A 51 21.77 -2.56 -7.65
CA ASP A 51 22.48 -2.16 -6.43
C ASP A 51 22.50 -0.64 -6.26
N ILE A 52 22.54 0.10 -7.37
CA ILE A 52 22.44 1.56 -7.38
C ILE A 52 21.02 1.97 -6.93
N LEU A 53 19.99 1.33 -7.50
CA LEU A 53 18.59 1.55 -7.11
C LEU A 53 18.40 1.24 -5.62
N LYS A 54 18.87 0.09 -5.14
CA LYS A 54 18.72 -0.32 -3.73
C LYS A 54 19.38 0.65 -2.75
N LYS A 55 20.51 1.25 -3.12
CA LYS A 55 21.22 2.23 -2.28
C LYS A 55 20.52 3.59 -2.23
N LYS A 56 19.91 4.02 -3.34
CA LYS A 56 19.32 5.37 -3.49
C LYS A 56 17.79 5.40 -3.40
N TYR A 57 17.16 4.24 -3.26
CA TYR A 57 15.71 4.14 -3.21
C TYR A 57 15.17 4.85 -1.98
N ASN A 58 14.31 5.85 -2.23
CA ASN A 58 13.44 6.43 -1.22
C ASN A 58 12.01 5.98 -1.47
N PHE A 59 11.28 5.72 -0.39
CA PHE A 59 9.92 5.21 -0.38
C PHE A 59 8.93 6.18 -1.03
N ILE A 60 9.11 7.48 -0.83
CA ILE A 60 8.39 8.55 -1.53
C ILE A 60 9.43 9.48 -2.10
N HIS A 61 9.34 9.71 -3.40
CA HIS A 61 10.31 10.50 -4.13
C HIS A 61 9.59 11.47 -5.08
N ASP A 62 10.01 12.73 -5.07
CA ASP A 62 9.59 13.70 -6.07
C ASP A 62 10.41 13.46 -7.34
N ALA A 63 9.84 12.71 -8.29
CA ALA A 63 10.54 12.32 -9.52
C ALA A 63 11.09 13.52 -10.32
N SER A 64 10.55 14.72 -10.12
CA SER A 64 11.02 15.96 -10.75
C SER A 64 12.36 16.48 -10.20
N ASN A 65 12.76 16.09 -8.98
CA ASN A 65 14.00 16.53 -8.36
C ASN A 65 15.19 15.59 -8.62
N GLU A 66 14.95 14.40 -9.16
CA GLU A 66 15.99 13.40 -9.41
C GLU A 66 16.73 13.70 -10.71
N LYS A 67 18.05 13.94 -10.63
CA LYS A 67 18.89 14.20 -11.82
C LYS A 67 19.22 12.94 -12.61
N ASN A 68 19.06 11.77 -12.00
CA ASN A 68 19.38 10.50 -12.64
C ASN A 68 18.16 10.01 -13.45
N SER A 69 18.29 10.02 -14.78
CA SER A 69 17.23 9.59 -15.70
C SER A 69 16.71 8.17 -15.41
N LEU A 70 17.56 7.25 -14.95
CA LEU A 70 17.15 5.89 -14.60
C LEU A 70 16.21 5.88 -13.38
N LEU A 71 16.58 6.60 -12.31
CA LEU A 71 15.77 6.70 -11.09
C LEU A 71 14.48 7.48 -11.35
N GLN A 72 14.55 8.53 -12.17
CA GLN A 72 13.37 9.30 -12.58
C GLN A 72 12.36 8.44 -13.33
N ASN A 73 12.80 7.68 -14.34
CA ASN A 73 11.93 6.75 -15.07
C ASN A 73 11.36 5.67 -14.15
N TYR A 74 12.17 5.12 -13.26
CA TYR A 74 11.74 4.17 -12.24
C TYR A 74 10.64 4.75 -11.35
N TYR A 75 10.86 5.92 -10.74
CA TYR A 75 9.86 6.57 -9.89
C TYR A 75 8.58 6.95 -10.64
N ASN A 76 8.68 7.37 -11.90
CA ASN A 76 7.52 7.66 -12.74
C ASN A 76 6.71 6.39 -13.08
N SER A 77 7.38 5.25 -13.26
CA SER A 77 6.72 3.96 -13.50
C SER A 77 6.00 3.38 -12.28
N ILE A 78 6.37 3.80 -11.07
CA ILE A 78 5.79 3.28 -9.84
C ILE A 78 4.36 3.80 -9.66
N CYS A 79 3.37 2.92 -9.79
CA CYS A 79 1.96 3.25 -9.58
C CYS A 79 1.56 3.36 -8.09
N ASN A 80 2.12 4.32 -7.36
CA ASN A 80 1.86 4.59 -5.93
C ASN A 80 0.62 5.46 -5.68
N LYS A 81 -0.45 5.30 -6.46
CA LYS A 81 -1.68 6.08 -6.26
C LYS A 81 -2.56 5.54 -5.14
N TYR A 82 -2.66 4.22 -5.01
CA TYR A 82 -3.59 3.55 -4.10
C TYR A 82 -2.90 2.53 -3.20
N VAL A 83 -3.39 2.41 -1.96
CA VAL A 83 -2.88 1.47 -0.94
C VAL A 83 -3.90 0.38 -0.59
N ILE A 84 -3.41 -0.74 -0.07
CA ILE A 84 -4.19 -1.83 0.51
C ILE A 84 -4.36 -1.62 2.00
N CYS A 85 -5.54 -1.95 2.51
CA CYS A 85 -5.88 -1.85 3.92
C CYS A 85 -6.17 -3.20 4.57
N ASP A 86 -5.59 -3.38 5.76
CA ASP A 86 -5.92 -4.46 6.67
C ASP A 86 -6.92 -3.97 7.72
N LEU A 87 -8.12 -4.55 7.67
CA LEU A 87 -9.25 -4.17 8.53
C LEU A 87 -9.54 -5.22 9.60
N THR A 88 -8.62 -6.15 9.88
CA THR A 88 -8.84 -7.22 10.87
C THR A 88 -9.10 -6.67 12.28
N ARG A 89 -8.33 -5.66 12.71
CA ARG A 89 -8.41 -5.07 14.06
C ARG A 89 -9.14 -3.71 14.10
N TYR A 90 -10.05 -3.48 13.14
CA TYR A 90 -10.76 -2.20 13.02
C TYR A 90 -11.56 -1.79 14.27
N ARG A 91 -12.01 -2.76 15.08
CA ARG A 91 -12.75 -2.51 16.33
C ARG A 91 -11.89 -1.84 17.39
N GLU A 92 -10.59 -2.13 17.39
CA GLU A 92 -9.57 -1.48 18.24
C GLU A 92 -9.08 -0.15 17.64
N ALA A 93 -9.65 0.28 16.50
CA ALA A 93 -9.19 1.42 15.73
C ALA A 93 -7.75 1.30 15.20
N LYS A 94 -7.25 0.07 15.07
CA LYS A 94 -5.97 -0.23 14.42
C LYS A 94 -6.24 -0.63 12.98
N ILE A 95 -5.69 0.13 12.05
CA ILE A 95 -5.80 -0.10 10.60
C ILE A 95 -4.36 -0.24 10.10
N GLY A 96 -4.08 -1.31 9.37
CA GLY A 96 -2.83 -1.47 8.66
C GLY A 96 -2.97 -0.94 7.23
N LEU A 97 -2.00 -0.17 6.77
CA LEU A 97 -1.92 0.28 5.39
C LEU A 97 -0.60 -0.22 4.80
N ARG A 98 -0.63 -0.60 3.52
CA ARG A 98 0.58 -0.94 2.74
C ARG A 98 0.36 -0.63 1.27
N TRP A 99 1.45 -0.41 0.53
CA TRP A 99 1.38 -0.35 -0.93
C TRP A 99 0.95 -1.70 -1.53
N ARG A 100 0.41 -1.61 -2.75
CA ARG A 100 -0.02 -2.77 -3.54
C ARG A 100 1.20 -3.57 -3.99
N THR A 101 1.05 -4.89 -4.07
CA THR A 101 2.03 -5.74 -4.75
C THR A 101 1.73 -5.79 -6.25
N GLU A 102 2.70 -6.22 -7.06
CA GLU A 102 2.53 -6.39 -8.51
C GLU A 102 1.30 -7.25 -8.85
N GLU A 103 1.16 -8.42 -8.22
CA GLU A 103 -0.02 -9.28 -8.42
C GLU A 103 -1.35 -8.57 -8.11
N GLU A 104 -1.37 -7.70 -7.11
CA GLU A 104 -2.56 -6.94 -6.73
C GLU A 104 -2.88 -5.84 -7.74
N ILE A 105 -1.85 -5.22 -8.31
CA ILE A 105 -1.98 -4.24 -9.38
C ILE A 105 -2.59 -4.90 -10.61
N ILE A 106 -2.05 -6.05 -11.04
CA ILE A 106 -2.56 -6.84 -12.17
C ILE A 106 -4.02 -7.26 -11.93
N LYS A 107 -4.36 -7.69 -10.71
CA LYS A 107 -5.75 -8.05 -10.34
C LYS A 107 -6.68 -6.83 -10.19
N GLY A 108 -6.18 -5.60 -10.32
CA GLY A 108 -6.96 -4.37 -10.10
C GLY A 108 -7.35 -4.12 -8.64
N LYS A 109 -6.71 -4.77 -7.66
CA LYS A 109 -6.98 -4.61 -6.23
C LYS A 109 -6.58 -3.22 -5.75
N GLY A 110 -7.44 -2.59 -4.96
CA GLY A 110 -7.26 -1.21 -4.48
C GLY A 110 -7.56 -0.13 -5.51
N HIS A 111 -7.73 -0.48 -6.78
CA HIS A 111 -8.20 0.43 -7.82
C HIS A 111 -9.65 0.09 -8.21
N ILE A 112 -9.87 -1.01 -8.93
CA ILE A 112 -11.20 -1.45 -9.40
C ILE A 112 -11.89 -2.29 -8.32
N ILE A 113 -11.11 -3.10 -7.60
CA ILE A 113 -11.57 -3.96 -6.50
C ILE A 113 -11.22 -3.31 -5.16
N CYS A 114 -12.05 -3.51 -4.14
CA CYS A 114 -11.86 -2.92 -2.81
C CYS A 114 -10.44 -3.13 -2.26
N SER A 115 -9.88 -2.06 -1.69
CA SER A 115 -8.55 -2.06 -1.07
C SER A 115 -8.41 -2.98 0.15
N SER A 116 -9.51 -3.54 0.67
CA SER A 116 -9.42 -4.43 1.83
C SER A 116 -8.94 -5.81 1.39
N LYS A 117 -7.92 -6.35 2.09
CA LYS A 117 -7.33 -7.67 1.79
C LYS A 117 -8.38 -8.76 1.55
N LYS A 118 -9.41 -8.83 2.40
CA LYS A 118 -10.45 -9.88 2.38
C LYS A 118 -11.72 -9.52 1.59
N CYS A 119 -11.77 -8.39 0.89
CA CYS A 119 -12.99 -7.92 0.21
C CYS A 119 -12.80 -7.83 -1.30
N ASN A 120 -13.74 -8.38 -2.06
CA ASN A 120 -13.70 -8.36 -3.53
C ASN A 120 -14.82 -7.52 -4.16
N ASN A 121 -15.39 -6.56 -3.42
CA ASN A 121 -16.45 -5.71 -3.91
C ASN A 121 -15.89 -4.61 -4.85
N THR A 122 -16.69 -4.14 -5.80
CA THR A 122 -16.32 -3.18 -6.86
C THR A 122 -16.98 -1.80 -6.71
N ASP A 123 -18.01 -1.68 -5.86
CA ASP A 123 -18.64 -0.38 -5.56
C ASP A 123 -17.78 0.43 -4.58
N LEU A 124 -16.84 1.23 -5.09
CA LEU A 124 -15.82 1.89 -4.29
C LEU A 124 -15.97 3.41 -4.20
N LYS A 125 -15.52 3.96 -3.07
CA LYS A 125 -15.28 5.40 -2.88
C LYS A 125 -13.85 5.63 -2.42
N THR A 126 -13.30 6.78 -2.80
CA THR A 126 -11.94 7.17 -2.45
C THR A 126 -11.93 7.91 -1.11
N TYR A 127 -10.99 7.52 -0.25
CA TYR A 127 -10.76 8.11 1.06
C TYR A 127 -9.27 8.41 1.21
N GLU A 128 -8.95 9.57 1.75
CA GLU A 128 -7.58 9.99 2.02
C GLU A 128 -7.23 9.67 3.48
N PHE A 129 -6.03 9.13 3.69
CA PHE A 129 -5.49 8.78 5.00
C PHE A 129 -4.07 9.29 5.15
N LEU A 130 -3.75 9.80 6.34
CA LEU A 130 -2.39 10.07 6.73
C LEU A 130 -1.68 8.73 7.02
N PHE A 131 -0.55 8.53 6.37
CA PHE A 131 0.31 7.37 6.51
C PHE A 131 1.67 7.81 7.06
N GLU A 132 1.96 7.36 8.26
CA GLU A 132 3.21 7.61 8.96
C GLU A 132 4.13 6.40 8.76
N TYR A 133 5.39 6.64 8.40
CA TYR A 133 6.40 5.60 8.20
C TYR A 133 7.78 6.07 8.70
N ILE A 134 8.69 5.11 8.88
CA ILE A 134 10.07 5.39 9.30
C ILE A 134 10.99 5.01 8.16
N GLU A 135 11.83 5.95 7.74
CA GLU A 135 12.82 5.75 6.69
C GLU A 135 14.14 6.37 7.13
N GLY A 136 15.23 5.59 7.09
CA GLY A 136 16.54 6.07 7.56
C GLY A 136 16.60 6.43 9.06
N GLY A 137 15.64 5.95 9.87
CA GLY A 137 15.52 6.32 11.29
C GLY A 137 14.69 7.57 11.56
N GLU A 138 14.24 8.27 10.52
CA GLU A 138 13.39 9.46 10.64
C GLU A 138 11.92 9.12 10.41
N LYS A 139 11.03 9.77 11.17
CA LYS A 139 9.59 9.65 10.98
C LYS A 139 9.15 10.58 9.86
N LYS A 140 8.47 10.04 8.86
CA LYS A 140 7.90 10.76 7.72
C LYS A 140 6.40 10.49 7.65
N GLU A 141 5.67 11.44 7.06
CA GLU A 141 4.23 11.35 6.88
C GLU A 141 3.86 11.64 5.43
N THR A 142 2.83 10.97 4.92
CA THR A 142 2.28 11.23 3.59
C THR A 142 0.78 10.99 3.56
N ASN A 143 0.08 11.62 2.63
CA ASN A 143 -1.32 11.30 2.38
C ASN A 143 -1.45 10.22 1.30
N VAL A 144 -2.16 9.16 1.64
CA VAL A 144 -2.41 8.04 0.74
C VAL A 144 -3.90 7.89 0.44
N ASN A 145 -4.21 7.45 -0.77
CA ASN A 145 -5.58 7.20 -1.21
C ASN A 145 -5.98 5.73 -1.04
N VAL A 146 -7.14 5.49 -0.44
CA VAL A 146 -7.74 4.17 -0.22
C VAL A 146 -9.09 4.12 -0.94
N ARG A 147 -9.27 3.20 -1.89
CA ARG A 147 -10.59 2.93 -2.48
C ARG A 147 -11.30 1.81 -1.74
N ALA A 148 -12.42 2.09 -1.10
CA ALA A 148 -13.14 1.12 -0.27
C ALA A 148 -14.63 1.10 -0.54
N CYS A 149 -15.23 -0.09 -0.44
CA CYS A 149 -16.67 -0.25 -0.51
C CYS A 149 -17.36 0.24 0.76
N MET A 150 -18.69 0.37 0.74
CA MET A 150 -19.45 0.92 1.86
C MET A 150 -19.19 0.20 3.20
N ASP A 151 -19.08 -1.13 3.18
CA ASP A 151 -18.83 -1.92 4.40
C ASP A 151 -17.41 -1.75 4.92
N CYS A 152 -16.42 -1.71 4.02
CA CYS A 152 -15.03 -1.48 4.37
C CYS A 152 -14.79 -0.03 4.81
N ALA A 153 -15.46 0.94 4.19
CA ALA A 153 -15.46 2.34 4.60
C ALA A 153 -16.06 2.53 6.01
N TYR A 154 -17.11 1.76 6.36
CA TYR A 154 -17.62 1.74 7.72
C TYR A 154 -16.58 1.24 8.73
N LYS A 155 -15.82 0.20 8.38
CA LYS A 155 -14.75 -0.34 9.22
C LYS A 155 -13.58 0.65 9.34
N LEU A 156 -13.17 1.27 8.23
CA LEU A 156 -12.13 2.30 8.18
C LEU A 156 -12.45 3.50 9.08
N HIS A 157 -13.70 3.96 9.10
CA HIS A 157 -14.13 5.09 9.92
C HIS A 157 -14.93 4.68 11.17
N TYR A 158 -14.70 3.47 11.69
CA TYR A 158 -15.53 2.86 12.73
C TYR A 158 -15.73 3.76 13.96
N ARG A 159 -14.65 4.34 14.50
CA ARG A 159 -14.73 5.27 15.66
C ARG A 159 -15.59 6.49 15.36
N LYS A 160 -15.27 7.21 14.29
CA LYS A 160 -15.96 8.44 13.87
C LYS A 160 -17.46 8.18 13.67
N ILE A 161 -17.80 7.04 13.07
CA ILE A 161 -19.20 6.66 12.81
C ILE A 161 -19.91 6.23 14.11
N LYS A 162 -19.27 5.43 14.96
CA LYS A 162 -19.85 4.99 16.24
C LYS A 162 -20.17 6.18 17.15
N GLU A 163 -19.26 7.15 17.24
CA GLU A 163 -19.50 8.39 17.98
C GLU A 163 -20.64 9.22 17.38
N TYR A 164 -20.69 9.33 16.05
CA TYR A 164 -21.75 10.03 15.35
C TYR A 164 -23.14 9.43 15.65
N LEU A 165 -23.25 8.10 15.64
CA LEU A 165 -24.48 7.39 15.96
C LEU A 165 -24.89 7.60 17.42
N LYS A 166 -23.94 7.49 18.37
CA LYS A 166 -24.19 7.78 19.79
C LYS A 166 -24.70 9.21 20.02
N LYS A 167 -24.07 10.21 19.39
CA LYS A 167 -24.51 11.62 19.47
C LYS A 167 -25.93 11.81 18.93
N LYS A 168 -26.29 11.13 17.84
CA LYS A 168 -27.66 11.17 17.28
C LYS A 168 -28.70 10.52 18.18
N GLU A 169 -28.39 9.39 18.80
CA GLU A 169 -29.29 8.71 19.73
C GLU A 169 -29.57 9.57 20.96
N LYS A 170 -28.53 10.16 21.57
CA LYS A 170 -28.67 11.14 22.68
C LYS A 170 -29.58 12.32 22.30
N LYS A 171 -29.41 12.89 21.10
CA LYS A 171 -30.28 13.98 20.61
C LYS A 171 -31.75 13.55 20.45
N LYS A 172 -32.01 12.32 19.99
CA LYS A 172 -33.37 11.78 19.87
C LYS A 172 -34.02 11.58 21.23
N LEU A 173 -33.28 11.05 22.21
CA LEU A 173 -33.74 10.89 23.60
C LEU A 173 -34.11 12.25 24.22
N LYS A 174 -33.25 13.26 24.09
CA LYS A 174 -33.55 14.63 24.57
C LYS A 174 -34.81 15.22 23.91
N LYS A 175 -35.00 15.02 22.59
CA LYS A 175 -36.23 15.48 21.89
C LYS A 175 -37.49 14.77 22.40
N LYS A 176 -37.44 13.46 22.63
CA LYS A 176 -38.57 12.70 23.22
C LYS A 176 -38.91 13.19 24.62
N GLN A 177 -37.90 13.43 25.47
CA GLN A 177 -38.11 13.98 26.82
C GLN A 177 -38.73 15.39 26.79
N ARG A 178 -38.28 16.28 25.89
CA ARG A 178 -38.90 17.61 25.72
C ARG A 178 -40.36 17.52 25.29
N ARG A 179 -40.72 16.58 24.40
CA ARG A 179 -42.12 16.34 24.00
C ARG A 179 -42.97 15.84 25.16
N LYS A 180 -42.47 14.89 25.96
CA LYS A 180 -43.16 14.40 27.17
C LYS A 180 -43.39 15.51 28.20
N ARG A 181 -42.40 16.40 28.41
CA ARG A 181 -42.54 17.56 29.31
C ARG A 181 -43.55 18.60 28.82
N LYS A 182 -43.70 18.78 27.49
CA LYS A 182 -44.73 19.65 26.91
C LYS A 182 -46.13 19.08 27.11
N HIS A 183 -46.33 17.78 26.87
CA HIS A 183 -47.62 17.12 27.08
C HIS A 183 -48.06 17.15 28.56
N LYS A 184 -47.14 16.94 29.51
CA LYS A 184 -47.45 17.05 30.95
C LYS A 184 -47.84 18.46 31.42
N LYS A 185 -47.59 19.50 30.63
CA LYS A 185 -48.01 20.87 30.93
C LYS A 185 -49.35 21.25 30.30
N SER A 186 -49.87 20.44 29.37
CA SER A 186 -51.14 20.69 28.67
C SER A 186 -52.28 19.80 29.15
N ASP A 187 -52.00 18.66 29.80
CA ASP A 187 -53.03 17.75 30.31
C ASP A 187 -53.23 17.93 31.83
N SER A 188 -54.18 18.81 32.19
CA SER A 188 -54.83 18.88 33.51
C SER A 188 -56.16 18.10 33.55
N SER A 189 -56.51 17.36 32.50
CA SER A 189 -57.74 16.56 32.52
C SER A 189 -57.71 15.47 31.43
N SER A 190 -57.52 14.24 31.89
CA SER A 190 -58.12 12.98 31.39
C SER A 190 -57.12 11.83 31.48
N GLU A 191 -57.40 10.93 32.41
CA GLU A 191 -56.81 9.59 32.45
C GLU A 191 -57.34 8.79 31.25
N ARG A 192 -56.44 8.30 30.40
CA ARG A 192 -56.65 7.02 29.69
C ARG A 192 -55.34 6.25 29.61
N ASN A 193 -55.35 5.12 30.29
CA ASN A 193 -54.43 4.01 30.09
C ASN A 193 -54.61 3.48 28.66
N ASP A 194 -53.52 3.38 27.91
CA ASP A 194 -53.44 2.39 26.84
C ASP A 194 -52.02 1.81 26.77
N SER A 195 -51.92 0.61 27.31
CA SER A 195 -50.78 -0.28 27.24
C SER A 195 -51.14 -1.41 26.28
N SER A 196 -50.69 -1.35 25.02
CA SER A 196 -50.61 -2.56 24.20
C SER A 196 -49.63 -2.44 23.00
N SER A 197 -48.51 -3.14 23.14
CA SER A 197 -47.91 -4.05 22.15
C SER A 197 -47.83 -3.66 20.65
N ILE A 198 -46.71 -3.04 20.23
CA ILE A 198 -46.19 -3.15 18.83
C ILE A 198 -44.66 -3.30 18.86
N HIS A 199 -44.16 -4.50 19.17
CA HIS A 199 -42.72 -4.72 19.39
C HIS A 199 -41.94 -5.48 18.30
N SER A 200 -42.56 -5.97 17.23
CA SER A 200 -41.82 -6.78 16.23
C SER A 200 -41.43 -6.02 14.93
N SER A 201 -42.30 -5.16 14.39
CA SER A 201 -42.14 -4.59 13.03
C SER A 201 -41.22 -3.35 12.92
N ASN A 202 -40.72 -2.83 14.04
CA ASN A 202 -39.97 -1.56 14.09
C ASN A 202 -38.45 -1.71 13.87
N ASN A 203 -37.91 -2.92 13.99
CA ASN A 203 -36.46 -3.14 13.99
C ASN A 203 -35.84 -2.96 12.58
N SER A 204 -36.55 -3.39 11.54
CA SER A 204 -36.15 -3.23 10.13
C SER A 204 -36.09 -1.75 9.70
N LYS A 205 -37.11 -0.96 10.07
CA LYS A 205 -37.17 0.49 9.82
C LYS A 205 -36.04 1.23 10.55
N LEU A 206 -35.67 0.79 11.75
CA LEU A 206 -34.57 1.38 12.51
C LEU A 206 -33.20 1.07 11.89
N LYS A 207 -32.97 -0.18 11.46
CA LYS A 207 -31.75 -0.60 10.75
C LYS A 207 -31.56 0.15 9.43
N LYS A 208 -32.60 0.26 8.60
CA LYS A 208 -32.58 1.04 7.35
C LYS A 208 -32.23 2.52 7.60
N LYS A 209 -32.84 3.15 8.61
CA LYS A 209 -32.52 4.54 9.00
C LYS A 209 -31.08 4.69 9.49
N LYS A 210 -30.55 3.74 10.28
CA LYS A 210 -29.15 3.74 10.72
C LYS A 210 -28.19 3.64 9.53
N SER A 211 -28.45 2.73 8.58
CA SER A 211 -27.66 2.58 7.36
C SER A 211 -27.63 3.88 6.52
N SER A 212 -28.77 4.52 6.30
CA SER A 212 -28.85 5.81 5.60
C SER A 212 -27.99 6.90 6.25
N TYR A 213 -27.95 6.98 7.58
CA TYR A 213 -27.10 7.96 8.27
C TYR A 213 -25.61 7.67 8.13
N VAL A 214 -25.24 6.40 8.10
CA VAL A 214 -23.86 5.97 7.88
C VAL A 214 -23.44 6.32 6.46
N LYS A 215 -24.24 5.97 5.45
CA LYS A 215 -23.99 6.29 4.04
C LYS A 215 -23.75 7.79 3.85
N ARG A 216 -24.66 8.63 4.35
CA ARG A 216 -24.52 10.10 4.26
C ARG A 216 -23.31 10.66 5.02
N LYS A 217 -22.85 9.99 6.08
CA LYS A 217 -21.64 10.42 6.81
C LYS A 217 -20.38 10.01 6.06
N LEU A 218 -20.37 8.81 5.46
CA LEU A 218 -19.27 8.32 4.64
C LEU A 218 -19.12 9.12 3.35
N GLU A 219 -20.21 9.52 2.70
CA GLU A 219 -20.21 10.44 1.55
C GLU A 219 -19.63 11.82 1.84
N LYS A 220 -19.68 12.25 3.11
CA LYS A 220 -19.05 13.51 3.53
C LYS A 220 -17.57 13.37 3.84
N ILE A 221 -17.09 12.14 4.06
CA ILE A 221 -15.69 11.85 4.37
C ILE A 221 -14.95 11.45 3.09
N SER A 222 -15.64 10.83 2.13
CA SER A 222 -15.06 10.53 0.82
C SER A 222 -14.63 11.81 0.13
N VAL A 223 -13.48 11.75 -0.52
CA VAL A 223 -12.99 12.82 -1.37
C VAL A 223 -13.96 12.95 -2.54
N LYS A 224 -14.44 14.17 -2.79
CA LYS A 224 -15.10 14.50 -4.05
C LYS A 224 -14.00 14.70 -5.08
N VAL A 225 -13.47 13.61 -5.62
CA VAL A 225 -12.57 13.71 -6.76
C VAL A 225 -13.45 14.22 -7.90
N LYS A 226 -13.15 15.41 -8.43
CA LYS A 226 -13.59 15.73 -9.79
C LYS A 226 -12.87 14.71 -10.65
N GLU A 227 -13.60 13.78 -11.23
CA GLU A 227 -13.06 12.74 -12.12
C GLU A 227 -12.67 13.32 -13.49
N ASP A 228 -12.38 14.62 -13.54
CA ASP A 228 -11.89 15.33 -14.71
C ASP A 228 -10.37 15.32 -14.60
N GLU A 229 -9.68 14.76 -15.60
CA GLU A 229 -8.20 14.70 -15.76
C GLU A 229 -7.46 13.58 -14.99
N ASN A 230 -7.82 12.32 -15.26
CA ASN A 230 -6.89 11.20 -15.01
C ASN A 230 -7.08 10.07 -16.04
N GLU A 231 -7.38 10.42 -17.30
CA GLU A 231 -7.34 9.50 -18.44
C GLU A 231 -5.95 8.86 -18.63
N GLU A 232 -4.90 9.48 -18.10
CA GLU A 232 -3.53 8.94 -18.15
C GLU A 232 -3.32 7.66 -17.31
N ASN A 233 -4.17 7.38 -16.31
CA ASN A 233 -4.11 6.13 -15.55
C ASN A 233 -4.99 5.01 -16.14
N MET A 234 -5.78 5.30 -17.19
CA MET A 234 -6.45 4.25 -17.98
C MET A 234 -5.43 3.48 -18.83
N TYR A 235 -4.37 4.15 -19.28
CA TYR A 235 -3.32 3.58 -20.14
C TYR A 235 -2.50 2.46 -19.50
N PHE A 236 -2.37 2.40 -18.17
CA PHE A 236 -1.60 1.31 -17.55
C PHE A 236 -2.33 -0.04 -17.59
N HIS A 237 -3.66 -0.02 -17.67
CA HIS A 237 -4.45 -1.25 -17.84
C HIS A 237 -4.41 -1.75 -19.29
N ASP A 238 -4.19 -0.84 -20.25
CA ASP A 238 -4.02 -1.13 -21.69
C ASP A 238 -2.58 -1.47 -22.08
N LEU A 239 -1.61 -1.33 -21.17
CA LEU A 239 -0.21 -1.73 -21.38
C LEU A 239 0.09 -3.17 -20.94
N ILE A 240 -0.86 -3.84 -20.28
CA ILE A 240 -0.72 -5.21 -19.76
C ILE A 240 -1.50 -6.23 -20.62
N PHE A 241 -2.33 -5.77 -21.58
CA PHE A 241 -3.05 -6.60 -22.55
C PHE A 241 -2.74 -6.20 -23.98
#